data_AF-A0A812UUQ0-F1
#
_entry.id   AF-A0A812UUQ0-F1
#
_cell.length_a   1.000
_cell.length_b   1.000
_cell.length_c   1.000
_cell.angle_alpha   90.00
_cell.angle_beta   90.00
_cell.angle_gamma   90.00
#
_symmetry.space_group_name_H-M   'P 1'
#
loop_
_entity.id
_entity.type
_entity.pdbx_description
1 polymer ?
#
loop_
_entity_poly.entity_id
_entity_poly.type
_entity_poly.pdbx_seq_one_letter_code
_entity_poly.pdbx_strand_id
1 'polypeptide(L)'
;VLTNQAFSFFVRGDFPDSLEEKLADATKSFEKLMLGYLHPHLPAPPTQTCYNFALQVESAVNDFRDVMDSIEPSSTVAANKVAGVCEAARALAGRYADEAEAAYPEWPRARVELLNWQRALAAQTLAAAVAASGGGLAQAIEEFEGMHLVLRDGSQDGAVSEIIPERDDLKQHWKQIDAAWGIFKTETQSQNIEAMLQSLTDLELKLLLALPAFGILDNPTPPNSPWVFVATYAAMTTMLCLCGVSGCCVYYRVRRSKADPQLSVASQA
;
A
#
# COMPACT_ATOMS: atom_id res chain seq x y z
N VAL A 1 -27.41 16.63 -19.87
CA VAL A 1 -26.63 17.86 -20.16
C VAL A 1 -25.19 17.78 -19.63
N LEU A 2 -24.87 16.84 -18.74
CA LEU A 2 -23.52 16.63 -18.14
C LEU A 2 -22.57 15.72 -18.95
N THR A 3 -22.95 15.26 -20.14
CA THR A 3 -22.14 14.39 -21.01
C THR A 3 -21.31 15.12 -22.06
N ASN A 4 -21.42 16.46 -22.15
CA ASN A 4 -20.78 17.25 -23.22
C ASN A 4 -19.48 17.96 -22.84
N GLN A 5 -19.06 17.97 -21.56
CA GLN A 5 -17.85 18.71 -21.14
C GLN A 5 -16.61 17.84 -20.97
N ALA A 6 -16.74 16.53 -20.72
CA ALA A 6 -15.64 15.59 -20.91
C ALA A 6 -15.19 15.50 -22.38
N PHE A 7 -16.02 16.03 -23.30
CA PHE A 7 -15.83 16.01 -24.74
C PHE A 7 -14.86 17.08 -25.26
N SER A 8 -14.63 18.19 -24.54
CA SER A 8 -13.79 19.28 -25.07
C SER A 8 -12.28 19.04 -24.91
N PHE A 9 -11.87 18.15 -24.02
CA PHE A 9 -10.46 17.76 -23.86
C PHE A 9 -9.98 16.83 -25.01
N PHE A 10 -10.91 16.14 -25.68
CA PHE A 10 -10.63 15.24 -26.80
C PHE A 10 -10.56 15.94 -28.18
N VAL A 11 -10.86 17.25 -28.27
CA VAL A 11 -11.04 17.95 -29.56
C VAL A 11 -9.77 18.65 -30.07
N ARG A 12 -8.68 18.68 -29.30
CA ARG A 12 -7.36 19.06 -29.83
C ARG A 12 -6.56 17.79 -30.04
N GLY A 13 -6.41 17.37 -31.29
CA GLY A 13 -5.80 16.11 -31.73
C GLY A 13 -4.30 15.95 -31.45
N ASP A 14 -3.83 16.39 -30.28
CA ASP A 14 -2.55 16.02 -29.68
C ASP A 14 -2.88 15.08 -28.51
N PHE A 15 -2.86 13.77 -28.76
CA PHE A 15 -2.92 12.78 -27.67
C PHE A 15 -1.62 12.88 -26.87
N PRO A 16 -1.65 13.19 -25.55
CA PRO A 16 -0.43 13.20 -24.77
C PRO A 16 -0.03 11.77 -24.44
N ASP A 17 1.27 11.49 -24.43
CA ASP A 17 1.94 10.28 -23.91
C ASP A 17 1.31 9.74 -22.60
N SER A 18 0.61 10.60 -21.85
CA SER A 18 -0.21 10.32 -20.67
C SER A 18 -1.27 9.21 -20.79
N LEU A 19 -1.79 8.87 -21.98
CA LEU A 19 -2.85 7.85 -22.10
C LEU A 19 -2.28 6.44 -22.29
N GLU A 20 -1.19 6.32 -23.06
CA GLU A 20 -0.34 5.11 -23.05
C GLU A 20 0.26 4.89 -21.66
N GLU A 21 0.66 5.96 -20.97
CA GLU A 21 1.16 5.89 -19.60
C GLU A 21 0.07 5.42 -18.62
N LYS A 22 -1.17 5.92 -18.74
CA LYS A 22 -2.32 5.44 -17.94
C LYS A 22 -2.74 4.00 -18.28
N LEU A 23 -2.62 3.58 -19.53
CA LEU A 23 -2.87 2.20 -19.96
C LEU A 23 -1.77 1.27 -19.42
N ALA A 24 -0.52 1.71 -19.46
CA ALA A 24 0.61 1.03 -18.83
C ALA A 24 0.41 0.95 -17.32
N ASP A 25 -0.07 2.01 -16.66
CA ASP A 25 -0.37 2.02 -15.23
C ASP A 25 -1.56 1.15 -14.86
N ALA A 26 -2.60 1.08 -15.69
CA ALA A 26 -3.73 0.16 -15.49
C ALA A 26 -3.29 -1.30 -15.69
N THR A 27 -2.50 -1.58 -16.72
CA THR A 27 -1.93 -2.92 -16.99
C THR A 27 -0.98 -3.33 -15.88
N LYS A 28 -0.10 -2.42 -15.43
CA LYS A 28 0.84 -2.64 -14.34
C LYS A 28 0.14 -2.72 -12.98
N SER A 29 -0.97 -2.01 -12.79
CA SER A 29 -1.83 -2.14 -11.60
C SER A 29 -2.58 -3.46 -11.60
N PHE A 30 -3.03 -3.92 -12.76
CA PHE A 30 -3.64 -5.24 -12.96
C PHE A 30 -2.62 -6.35 -12.70
N GLU A 31 -1.42 -6.28 -13.28
CA GLU A 31 -0.30 -7.19 -13.00
C GLU A 31 0.12 -7.16 -11.52
N LYS A 32 0.16 -5.99 -10.88
CA LYS A 32 0.43 -5.86 -9.44
C LYS A 32 -0.66 -6.48 -8.57
N LEU A 33 -1.93 -6.37 -8.98
CA LEU A 33 -3.08 -7.01 -8.31
C LEU A 33 -3.12 -8.52 -8.53
N MET A 34 -2.73 -8.98 -9.72
CA MET A 34 -2.84 -10.38 -10.16
C MET A 34 -1.64 -11.25 -9.83
N LEU A 35 -0.43 -10.70 -9.87
CA LEU A 35 0.83 -11.45 -9.75
C LEU A 35 1.50 -11.29 -8.38
N GLY A 36 0.89 -10.55 -7.45
CA GLY A 36 1.38 -10.44 -6.07
C GLY A 36 2.81 -9.88 -5.99
N TYR A 37 3.18 -8.96 -6.87
CA TYR A 37 4.55 -8.43 -6.99
C TYR A 37 4.96 -7.51 -5.82
N LEU A 38 4.06 -7.21 -4.89
CA LEU A 38 4.33 -6.43 -3.69
C LEU A 38 4.30 -7.34 -2.46
N HIS A 39 5.36 -7.26 -1.67
CA HIS A 39 5.54 -8.02 -0.45
C HIS A 39 4.71 -7.40 0.69
N PRO A 40 4.04 -8.21 1.53
CA PRO A 40 3.85 -9.64 1.41
C PRO A 40 2.90 -9.96 0.25
N HIS A 41 3.24 -11.03 -0.47
CA HIS A 41 2.48 -11.52 -1.62
C HIS A 41 0.99 -11.57 -1.28
N LEU A 42 0.15 -10.98 -2.13
CA LEU A 42 -1.26 -11.34 -2.13
C LEU A 42 -1.33 -12.87 -2.31
N PRO A 43 -2.03 -13.61 -1.45
CA PRO A 43 -2.14 -15.05 -1.59
C PRO A 43 -2.69 -15.37 -2.98
N ALA A 44 -2.16 -16.43 -3.60
CA ALA A 44 -2.65 -16.89 -4.90
C ALA A 44 -4.18 -17.08 -4.82
N PRO A 45 -4.93 -16.79 -5.90
CA PRO A 45 -6.37 -17.03 -5.94
C PRO A 45 -6.68 -18.42 -5.41
N PRO A 46 -7.45 -18.55 -4.32
CA PRO A 46 -7.60 -19.83 -3.63
C PRO A 46 -8.42 -20.82 -4.46
N THR A 47 -9.11 -20.35 -5.51
CA THR A 47 -9.99 -21.17 -6.35
C THR A 47 -9.76 -20.94 -7.85
N GLN A 48 -10.02 -21.99 -8.65
CA GLN A 48 -10.05 -21.91 -10.11
C GLN A 48 -11.09 -20.89 -10.63
N THR A 49 -12.17 -20.68 -9.87
CA THR A 49 -13.19 -19.68 -10.18
C THR A 49 -12.62 -18.27 -10.15
N CYS A 50 -11.79 -17.95 -9.16
CA CYS A 50 -11.11 -16.66 -9.05
C CYS A 50 -10.08 -16.47 -10.18
N TYR A 51 -9.33 -17.52 -10.51
CA TYR A 51 -8.43 -17.53 -11.66
C TYR A 51 -9.17 -17.28 -13.00
N ASN A 52 -10.27 -17.99 -13.25
CA ASN A 52 -11.07 -17.79 -14.47
C ASN A 52 -11.66 -16.37 -14.54
N PHE A 53 -11.97 -15.77 -13.39
CA PHE A 53 -12.46 -14.39 -13.33
C PHE A 53 -11.36 -13.36 -13.60
N ALA A 54 -10.14 -13.63 -13.14
CA ALA A 54 -8.99 -12.82 -13.53
C ALA A 54 -8.78 -12.79 -15.05
N LEU A 55 -8.94 -13.93 -15.72
CA LEU A 55 -8.90 -14.00 -17.19
C LEU A 55 -10.02 -13.16 -17.84
N GLN A 56 -11.18 -12.99 -17.18
CA GLN A 56 -12.24 -12.10 -17.69
C GLN A 56 -11.85 -10.62 -17.57
N VAL A 57 -11.16 -10.23 -16.51
CA VAL A 57 -10.62 -8.86 -16.38
C VAL A 57 -9.51 -8.62 -17.40
N GLU A 58 -8.63 -9.59 -17.60
CA GLU A 58 -7.61 -9.53 -18.65
C GLU A 58 -8.24 -9.39 -20.04
N SER A 59 -9.31 -10.14 -20.32
CA SER A 59 -10.10 -9.99 -21.54
C SER A 59 -10.70 -8.58 -21.66
N ALA A 60 -11.23 -8.00 -20.59
CA ALA A 60 -11.77 -6.64 -20.61
C ALA A 60 -10.68 -5.58 -20.87
N VAL A 61 -9.49 -5.78 -20.31
CA VAL A 61 -8.31 -4.92 -20.55
C VAL A 61 -7.85 -5.02 -22.01
N ASN A 62 -7.80 -6.25 -22.57
CA ASN A 62 -7.45 -6.46 -23.98
C ASN A 62 -8.50 -5.84 -24.92
N ASP A 63 -9.79 -6.01 -24.63
CA ASP A 63 -10.90 -5.34 -25.32
C ASP A 63 -10.75 -3.81 -25.33
N PHE A 64 -10.31 -3.23 -24.21
CA PHE A 64 -10.05 -1.80 -24.12
C PHE A 64 -8.82 -1.41 -24.94
N ARG A 65 -7.73 -2.18 -24.85
CA ARG A 65 -6.50 -1.97 -25.65
C ARG A 65 -6.79 -2.00 -27.15
N ASP A 66 -7.56 -2.98 -27.62
CA ASP A 66 -7.96 -3.11 -29.03
C ASP A 66 -8.76 -1.89 -29.52
N VAL A 67 -9.61 -1.32 -28.66
CA VAL A 67 -10.34 -0.08 -28.96
C VAL A 67 -9.43 1.14 -28.97
N MET A 68 -8.44 1.17 -28.08
CA MET A 68 -7.44 2.25 -28.01
C MET A 68 -6.47 2.25 -29.20
N ASP A 69 -6.11 1.07 -29.70
CA ASP A 69 -5.26 0.90 -30.89
C ASP A 69 -6.02 1.20 -32.20
N SER A 70 -7.36 1.32 -32.14
CA SER A 70 -8.20 1.73 -33.27
C SER A 70 -8.25 3.26 -33.41
N ILE A 71 -8.23 3.75 -34.66
CA ILE A 71 -7.95 5.16 -35.05
C ILE A 71 -8.97 6.21 -34.53
N GLU A 72 -10.02 5.84 -33.78
CA GLU A 72 -10.93 6.80 -33.14
C GLU A 72 -11.04 6.63 -31.60
N PRO A 73 -10.00 7.05 -30.85
CA PRO A 73 -9.99 6.99 -29.39
C PRO A 73 -10.88 8.06 -28.73
N SER A 74 -11.42 9.01 -29.50
CA SER A 74 -12.33 10.07 -29.01
C SER A 74 -13.79 9.65 -28.90
N SER A 75 -14.08 8.35 -29.02
CA SER A 75 -15.45 7.85 -29.09
C SER A 75 -15.98 7.49 -27.70
N THR A 76 -17.28 7.68 -27.51
CA THR A 76 -18.05 7.17 -26.37
C THR A 76 -17.81 5.67 -26.12
N VAL A 77 -17.35 4.94 -27.14
CA VAL A 77 -16.95 3.52 -27.08
C VAL A 77 -15.74 3.33 -26.16
N ALA A 78 -14.70 4.16 -26.26
CA ALA A 78 -13.53 4.07 -25.40
C ALA A 78 -13.89 4.32 -23.93
N ALA A 79 -14.71 5.35 -23.65
CA ALA A 79 -15.20 5.65 -22.31
C ALA A 79 -16.02 4.49 -21.70
N ASN A 80 -16.90 3.86 -22.50
CA ASN A 80 -17.68 2.70 -22.06
C ASN A 80 -16.79 1.48 -21.76
N LYS A 81 -15.71 1.28 -22.55
CA LYS A 81 -14.74 0.20 -22.31
C LYS A 81 -13.90 0.44 -21.06
N VAL A 82 -13.47 1.68 -20.79
CA VAL A 82 -12.83 2.04 -19.51
C VAL A 82 -13.75 1.74 -18.33
N ALA A 83 -15.03 2.15 -18.42
CA ALA A 83 -16.01 1.85 -17.38
C ALA A 83 -16.16 0.33 -17.16
N GLY A 84 -16.19 -0.46 -18.23
CA GLY A 84 -16.21 -1.92 -18.18
C GLY A 84 -14.97 -2.53 -17.52
N VAL A 85 -13.77 -2.04 -17.82
CA VAL A 85 -12.52 -2.47 -17.16
C VAL A 85 -12.57 -2.16 -15.66
N CYS A 86 -12.99 -0.94 -15.29
CA CYS A 86 -13.12 -0.55 -13.89
C CYS A 86 -14.16 -1.40 -13.13
N GLU A 87 -15.29 -1.71 -13.78
CA GLU A 87 -16.33 -2.59 -13.20
C GLU A 87 -15.82 -4.02 -13.04
N ALA A 88 -15.15 -4.57 -14.05
CA ALA A 88 -14.56 -5.91 -14.00
C ALA A 88 -13.46 -6.01 -12.92
N ALA A 89 -12.59 -5.01 -12.82
CA ALA A 89 -11.57 -4.92 -11.78
C ALA A 89 -12.18 -4.82 -10.37
N ARG A 90 -13.26 -4.03 -10.20
CA ARG A 90 -14.00 -3.94 -8.93
C ARG A 90 -14.64 -5.28 -8.57
N ALA A 91 -15.27 -5.95 -9.53
CA ALA A 91 -15.87 -7.27 -9.31
C ALA A 91 -14.82 -8.33 -8.93
N LEU A 92 -13.64 -8.28 -9.54
CA LEU A 92 -12.53 -9.18 -9.21
C LEU A 92 -12.01 -8.91 -7.79
N ALA A 93 -11.80 -7.64 -7.43
CA ALA A 93 -11.38 -7.25 -6.09
C ALA A 93 -12.40 -7.70 -5.03
N GLY A 94 -13.70 -7.50 -5.27
CA GLY A 94 -14.76 -7.95 -4.38
C GLY A 94 -14.79 -9.47 -4.18
N ARG A 95 -14.63 -10.24 -5.27
CA ARG A 95 -14.56 -11.71 -5.17
C ARG A 95 -13.33 -12.20 -4.44
N TYR A 96 -12.16 -11.62 -4.70
CA TYR A 96 -10.95 -11.93 -3.93
C TYR A 96 -11.17 -11.65 -2.45
N ALA A 97 -11.83 -10.54 -2.13
CA ALA A 97 -12.15 -10.18 -0.76
C ALA A 97 -13.13 -11.18 -0.12
N ASP A 98 -14.19 -11.58 -0.83
CA ASP A 98 -15.15 -12.60 -0.39
C ASP A 98 -14.47 -13.95 -0.11
N GLU A 99 -13.61 -14.40 -1.02
CA GLU A 99 -12.89 -15.68 -0.89
C GLU A 99 -11.86 -15.64 0.25
N ALA A 100 -11.15 -14.52 0.40
CA ALA A 100 -10.21 -14.33 1.49
C ALA A 100 -10.92 -14.27 2.86
N GLU A 101 -12.07 -13.60 2.96
CA GLU A 101 -12.90 -13.59 4.18
C GLU A 101 -13.45 -14.99 4.49
N ALA A 102 -13.90 -15.75 3.48
CA ALA A 102 -14.35 -17.12 3.68
C ALA A 102 -13.23 -18.04 4.22
N ALA A 103 -11.99 -17.81 3.79
CA ALA A 103 -10.82 -18.55 4.28
C ALA A 103 -10.33 -18.04 5.65
N TYR A 104 -10.46 -16.73 5.91
CA TYR A 104 -9.97 -16.05 7.11
C TYR A 104 -11.04 -15.08 7.63
N PRO A 105 -12.03 -15.55 8.41
CA PRO A 105 -13.17 -14.71 8.85
C PRO A 105 -12.79 -13.51 9.72
N GLU A 106 -11.61 -13.53 10.34
CA GLU A 106 -11.10 -12.43 11.15
C GLU A 106 -10.26 -11.42 10.33
N TRP A 107 -10.10 -11.65 9.03
CA TRP A 107 -9.34 -10.74 8.18
C TRP A 107 -10.06 -9.38 8.09
N PRO A 108 -9.38 -8.23 8.33
CA PRO A 108 -9.99 -6.91 8.32
C PRO A 108 -10.32 -6.41 6.89
N ARG A 109 -11.18 -7.15 6.19
CA ARG A 109 -11.59 -6.93 4.80
C ARG A 109 -11.97 -5.48 4.52
N ALA A 110 -12.83 -4.90 5.36
CA ALA A 110 -13.39 -3.57 5.13
C ALA A 110 -12.29 -2.48 5.07
N ARG A 111 -11.21 -2.61 5.84
CA ARG A 111 -10.08 -1.67 5.79
C ARG A 111 -9.30 -1.81 4.48
N VAL A 112 -9.06 -3.04 4.03
CA VAL A 112 -8.34 -3.32 2.77
C VAL A 112 -9.14 -2.82 1.57
N GLU A 113 -10.46 -3.03 1.57
CA GLU A 113 -11.36 -2.52 0.53
C GLU A 113 -11.37 -0.99 0.50
N LEU A 114 -11.45 -0.33 1.66
CA LEU A 114 -11.35 1.13 1.75
C LEU A 114 -10.03 1.66 1.18
N LEU A 115 -8.88 1.08 1.54
CA LEU A 115 -7.58 1.51 0.98
C LEU A 115 -7.53 1.36 -0.55
N ASN A 116 -8.04 0.25 -1.08
CA ASN A 116 -8.10 0.04 -2.53
C ASN A 116 -9.05 1.02 -3.20
N TRP A 117 -10.16 1.36 -2.55
CA TRP A 117 -11.10 2.35 -3.06
C TRP A 117 -10.52 3.76 -3.06
N GLN A 118 -9.75 4.13 -2.04
CA GLN A 118 -9.02 5.40 -2.01
C GLN A 118 -8.09 5.56 -3.22
N ARG A 119 -7.44 4.49 -3.69
CA ARG A 119 -6.65 4.52 -4.93
C ARG A 119 -7.51 4.88 -6.15
N ALA A 120 -8.68 4.24 -6.27
CA ALA A 120 -9.62 4.55 -7.35
C ALA A 120 -10.13 6.00 -7.28
N LEU A 121 -10.44 6.50 -6.09
CA LEU A 121 -10.86 7.89 -5.86
C LEU A 121 -9.75 8.90 -6.17
N ALA A 122 -8.49 8.57 -5.88
CA ALA A 122 -7.35 9.41 -6.25
C ALA A 122 -7.21 9.54 -7.77
N ALA A 123 -7.33 8.43 -8.51
CA ALA A 123 -7.35 8.44 -9.97
C ALA A 123 -8.57 9.21 -10.53
N GLN A 124 -9.74 9.07 -9.91
CA GLN A 124 -10.94 9.84 -10.26
C GLN A 124 -10.75 11.35 -10.01
N THR A 125 -10.08 11.72 -8.93
CA THR A 125 -9.74 13.12 -8.60
C THR A 125 -8.83 13.70 -9.68
N LEU A 126 -7.79 12.98 -10.11
CA LEU A 126 -6.94 13.39 -11.24
C LEU A 126 -7.77 13.59 -12.50
N ALA A 127 -8.63 12.63 -12.86
CA ALA A 127 -9.47 12.71 -14.05
C ALA A 127 -10.40 13.94 -14.01
N ALA A 128 -11.02 14.21 -12.86
CA ALA A 128 -11.89 15.37 -12.67
C ALA A 128 -11.13 16.70 -12.71
N ALA A 129 -9.90 16.75 -12.16
CA ALA A 129 -9.02 17.91 -12.21
C ALA A 129 -8.61 18.24 -13.65
N VAL A 130 -8.15 17.23 -14.40
CA VAL A 130 -7.76 17.38 -15.82
C VAL A 130 -8.96 17.80 -16.67
N ALA A 131 -10.15 17.24 -16.44
CA ALA A 131 -11.36 17.61 -17.16
C ALA A 131 -11.88 19.02 -16.83
N ALA A 132 -11.26 19.74 -15.90
CA ALA A 132 -11.72 21.01 -15.35
C ALA A 132 -13.19 20.96 -14.86
N SER A 133 -13.65 19.78 -14.42
CA SER A 133 -15.02 19.59 -13.95
C SER A 133 -15.09 19.97 -12.47
N GLY A 134 -15.28 21.25 -12.17
CA GLY A 134 -15.25 21.76 -10.79
C GLY A 134 -16.18 21.01 -9.82
N GLY A 135 -17.40 20.64 -10.27
CA GLY A 135 -18.33 19.85 -9.46
C GLY A 135 -17.87 18.40 -9.23
N GLY A 136 -17.30 17.75 -10.26
CA GLY A 136 -16.79 16.38 -10.16
C GLY A 136 -15.52 16.30 -9.29
N LEU A 137 -14.68 17.33 -9.34
CA LEU A 137 -13.46 17.39 -8.54
C LEU A 137 -13.77 17.53 -7.05
N ALA A 138 -14.67 18.44 -6.69
CA ALA A 138 -15.07 18.64 -5.30
C ALA A 138 -15.68 17.36 -4.69
N GLN A 139 -16.54 16.67 -5.45
CA GLN A 139 -17.14 15.41 -5.01
C GLN A 139 -16.08 14.31 -4.81
N ALA A 140 -15.15 14.12 -5.76
CA ALA A 140 -14.11 13.10 -5.64
C ALA A 140 -13.17 13.35 -4.44
N ILE A 141 -12.85 14.62 -4.15
CA ILE A 141 -12.09 15.02 -2.96
C ILE A 141 -12.86 14.68 -1.68
N GLU A 142 -14.15 15.06 -1.62
CA GLU A 142 -15.00 14.80 -0.46
C GLU A 142 -15.14 13.30 -0.18
N GLU A 143 -15.36 12.49 -1.22
CA GLU A 143 -15.45 11.04 -1.11
C GLU A 143 -14.13 10.43 -0.61
N PHE A 144 -12.98 10.89 -1.12
CA PHE A 144 -11.66 10.41 -0.67
C PHE A 144 -11.44 10.74 0.81
N GLU A 145 -11.71 11.99 1.20
CA GLU A 145 -11.50 12.47 2.57
C GLU A 145 -12.45 11.78 3.56
N GLY A 146 -13.70 11.56 3.17
CA GLY A 146 -14.67 10.79 3.96
C GLY A 146 -14.15 9.39 4.25
N MET A 147 -13.66 8.68 3.24
CA MET A 147 -13.07 7.35 3.43
C MET A 147 -11.77 7.37 4.24
N HIS A 148 -10.96 8.41 4.06
CA HIS A 148 -9.71 8.55 4.82
C HIS A 148 -9.96 8.72 6.31
N LEU A 149 -11.03 9.43 6.68
CA LEU A 149 -11.48 9.58 8.05
C LEU A 149 -12.06 8.28 8.61
N VAL A 150 -12.89 7.56 7.84
CA VAL A 150 -13.42 6.24 8.24
C VAL A 150 -12.30 5.25 8.55
N LEU A 151 -11.20 5.27 7.80
CA LEU A 151 -10.05 4.42 8.09
C LEU A 151 -9.40 4.73 9.44
N ARG A 152 -9.41 5.98 9.89
CA ARG A 152 -8.83 6.40 11.17
C ARG A 152 -9.78 6.14 12.33
N ASP A 153 -11.00 6.66 12.19
CA ASP A 153 -11.99 6.81 13.27
C ASP A 153 -12.99 5.64 13.31
N GLY A 154 -12.92 4.73 12.34
CA GLY A 154 -13.91 3.69 12.13
C GLY A 154 -15.19 4.22 11.48
N SER A 155 -16.07 3.30 11.10
CA SER A 155 -17.39 3.62 10.57
C SER A 155 -18.43 3.67 11.69
N GLN A 156 -19.50 4.47 11.50
CA GLN A 156 -20.56 4.63 12.49
C GLN A 156 -21.36 3.35 12.75
N ASP A 157 -21.46 2.47 11.74
CA ASP A 157 -22.13 1.18 11.81
C ASP A 157 -21.22 0.06 12.36
N GLY A 158 -19.96 0.35 12.66
CA GLY A 158 -18.97 -0.61 13.15
C GLY A 158 -18.44 -1.59 12.10
N ALA A 159 -18.80 -1.43 10.81
CA ALA A 159 -18.28 -2.24 9.71
C ALA A 159 -16.75 -2.09 9.56
N VAL A 160 -16.20 -0.92 9.91
CA VAL A 160 -14.77 -0.63 9.91
C VAL A 160 -14.38 -0.22 11.32
N SER A 161 -13.54 -1.01 11.98
CA SER A 161 -13.03 -0.66 13.30
C SER A 161 -11.98 0.45 13.20
N GLU A 162 -11.98 1.36 14.17
CA GLU A 162 -10.99 2.43 14.30
C GLU A 162 -9.55 1.87 14.44
N ILE A 163 -8.54 2.67 14.09
CA ILE A 163 -7.15 2.28 14.33
C ILE A 163 -6.88 2.37 15.84
N ILE A 164 -6.66 1.22 16.48
CA ILE A 164 -6.42 1.16 17.92
C ILE A 164 -5.13 1.91 18.33
N PRO A 165 -5.07 2.45 19.56
CA PRO A 165 -3.90 3.19 20.03
C PRO A 165 -2.57 2.43 19.95
N GLU A 166 -2.59 1.10 20.04
CA GLU A 166 -1.41 0.23 20.07
C GLU A 166 -0.80 0.00 18.68
N ARG A 167 -1.54 0.30 17.60
CA ARG A 167 -1.08 0.12 16.21
C ARG A 167 -0.41 1.39 15.68
N ASP A 168 0.76 1.70 16.25
CA ASP A 168 1.57 2.85 15.81
C ASP A 168 2.02 2.73 14.34
N ASP A 169 2.17 1.50 13.83
CA ASP A 169 2.43 1.20 12.42
C ASP A 169 1.30 1.71 11.52
N LEU A 170 0.04 1.40 11.85
CA LEU A 170 -1.12 1.88 11.08
C LEU A 170 -1.26 3.39 11.14
N LYS A 171 -1.06 3.99 12.32
CA LYS A 171 -1.08 5.45 12.47
C LYS A 171 0.01 6.12 11.63
N GLN A 172 1.20 5.52 11.56
CA GLN A 172 2.28 6.03 10.74
C GLN A 172 1.93 5.96 9.25
N HIS A 173 1.41 4.84 8.77
CA HIS A 173 0.95 4.70 7.38
C HIS A 173 -0.17 5.68 7.06
N TRP A 174 -1.16 5.81 7.93
CA TRP A 174 -2.25 6.77 7.76
C TRP A 174 -1.73 8.20 7.61
N LYS A 175 -0.81 8.65 8.48
CA LYS A 175 -0.18 9.98 8.39
C LYS A 175 0.60 10.19 7.09
N GLN A 176 1.27 9.14 6.60
CA GLN A 176 1.99 9.21 5.32
C GLN A 176 1.04 9.38 4.14
N ILE A 177 -0.10 8.66 4.16
CA ILE A 177 -1.15 8.81 3.16
C ILE A 177 -1.78 10.21 3.24
N ASP A 178 -2.11 10.68 4.44
CA ASP A 178 -2.68 12.02 4.68
C ASP A 178 -1.77 13.14 4.13
N ALA A 179 -0.47 13.05 4.42
CA ALA A 179 0.51 14.00 3.91
C ALA A 179 0.63 13.96 2.38
N ALA A 180 0.69 12.77 1.78
CA ALA A 180 0.76 12.61 0.33
C ALA A 180 -0.53 13.10 -0.37
N TRP A 181 -1.69 12.83 0.24
CA TRP A 181 -2.98 13.33 -0.22
C TRP A 181 -3.03 14.86 -0.18
N GLY A 182 -2.55 15.50 0.89
CA GLY A 182 -2.50 16.95 1.00
C GLY A 182 -1.69 17.62 -0.12
N ILE A 183 -0.55 17.01 -0.50
CA ILE A 183 0.27 17.44 -1.63
C ILE A 183 -0.50 17.25 -2.94
N PHE A 184 -0.99 16.05 -3.21
CA PHE A 184 -1.74 15.75 -4.44
C PHE A 184 -2.97 16.65 -4.60
N LYS A 185 -3.75 16.86 -3.55
CA LYS A 185 -4.91 17.78 -3.54
C LYS A 185 -4.50 19.20 -3.90
N THR A 186 -3.37 19.69 -3.41
CA THR A 186 -2.87 21.02 -3.77
C THR A 186 -2.47 21.08 -5.24
N GLU A 187 -1.80 20.05 -5.76
CA GLU A 187 -1.43 19.98 -7.18
C GLU A 187 -2.64 19.87 -8.11
N THR A 188 -3.74 19.24 -7.68
CA THR A 188 -4.99 19.22 -8.48
C THR A 188 -5.57 20.61 -8.71
N GLN A 189 -5.16 21.61 -7.93
CA GLN A 189 -5.56 23.00 -8.08
C GLN A 189 -4.57 23.83 -8.91
N SER A 190 -3.33 23.34 -9.11
CA SER A 190 -2.24 24.08 -9.76
C SER A 190 -2.33 24.08 -11.30
N GLN A 191 -3.21 23.26 -11.88
CA GLN A 191 -3.35 22.99 -13.33
C GLN A 191 -2.08 22.42 -13.99
N ASN A 192 -1.05 22.06 -13.22
CA ASN A 192 0.16 21.42 -13.74
C ASN A 192 -0.03 19.90 -13.78
N ILE A 193 -0.27 19.35 -14.97
CA ILE A 193 -0.55 17.92 -15.17
C ILE A 193 0.62 17.03 -14.73
N GLU A 194 1.86 17.44 -14.99
CA GLU A 194 3.05 16.68 -14.59
C GLU A 194 3.17 16.60 -13.06
N ALA A 195 2.96 17.72 -12.37
CA ALA A 195 2.97 17.76 -10.91
C ALA A 195 1.83 16.93 -10.30
N MET A 196 0.63 16.95 -10.91
CA MET A 196 -0.50 16.11 -10.51
C MET A 196 -0.18 14.61 -10.66
N LEU A 197 0.40 14.20 -11.80
CA LEU A 197 0.78 12.81 -12.04
C LEU A 197 1.85 12.34 -11.05
N GLN A 198 2.90 13.15 -10.86
CA GLN A 198 3.99 12.81 -9.94
C GLN A 198 3.51 12.67 -8.48
N SER A 199 2.61 13.54 -8.04
CA SER A 199 2.05 13.47 -6.68
C SER A 199 1.03 12.34 -6.54
N LEU A 200 0.27 11.99 -7.58
CA LEU A 200 -0.56 10.79 -7.61
C LEU A 200 0.29 9.52 -7.45
N THR A 201 1.40 9.39 -8.18
CA THR A 201 2.30 8.23 -8.07
C THR A 201 2.85 8.05 -6.65
N ASP A 202 3.23 9.14 -5.96
CA ASP A 202 3.68 9.04 -4.57
C ASP A 202 2.53 8.61 -3.63
N LEU A 203 1.34 9.19 -3.78
CA LEU A 203 0.15 8.79 -3.02
C LEU A 203 -0.20 7.31 -3.22
N GLU A 204 -0.22 6.84 -4.47
CA GLU A 204 -0.47 5.44 -4.79
C GLU A 204 0.58 4.52 -4.16
N LEU A 205 1.85 4.93 -4.16
CA LEU A 205 2.91 4.18 -3.49
C LEU A 205 2.65 4.07 -1.98
N LYS A 206 2.23 5.15 -1.30
CA LYS A 206 1.90 5.09 0.13
C LYS A 206 0.71 4.17 0.41
N LEU A 207 -0.35 4.27 -0.41
CA LEU A 207 -1.53 3.41 -0.31
C LEU A 207 -1.15 1.93 -0.52
N LEU A 208 -0.32 1.63 -1.51
CA LEU A 208 0.17 0.27 -1.79
C LEU A 208 1.04 -0.29 -0.66
N LEU A 209 1.93 0.52 -0.08
CA LEU A 209 2.77 0.11 1.04
C LEU A 209 1.99 -0.09 2.33
N ALA A 210 0.84 0.58 2.48
CA ALA A 210 -0.03 0.47 3.64
C ALA A 210 -0.93 -0.77 3.60
N LEU A 211 -1.36 -1.22 2.41
CA LEU A 211 -2.27 -2.37 2.24
C LEU A 211 -1.93 -3.59 3.11
N PRO A 212 -0.66 -4.05 3.18
CA PRO A 212 -0.32 -5.18 4.02
C PRO A 212 -0.56 -4.95 5.50
N ALA A 213 -0.20 -3.77 6.01
CA ALA A 213 -0.35 -3.44 7.42
C ALA A 213 -1.83 -3.37 7.82
N PHE A 214 -2.66 -2.77 6.98
CA PHE A 214 -4.11 -2.67 7.16
C PHE A 214 -4.84 -4.01 6.99
N GLY A 215 -4.20 -4.99 6.34
CA GLY A 215 -4.68 -6.37 6.23
C GLY A 215 -4.37 -7.26 7.44
N ILE A 216 -3.64 -6.76 8.45
CA ILE A 216 -3.32 -7.51 9.67
C ILE A 216 -4.37 -7.19 10.73
N LEU A 217 -4.98 -8.24 11.31
CA LEU A 217 -5.92 -8.14 12.43
C LEU A 217 -5.30 -7.31 13.57
N ASP A 218 -6.10 -6.40 14.13
CA ASP A 218 -5.69 -5.68 15.34
C ASP A 218 -5.64 -6.65 16.50
N ASN A 219 -4.43 -6.96 16.97
CA ASN A 219 -4.26 -7.69 18.21
C ASN A 219 -4.28 -6.67 19.36
N PRO A 220 -5.33 -6.62 20.19
CA PRO A 220 -5.45 -5.65 21.29
C PRO A 220 -4.35 -5.82 22.35
N THR A 221 -3.69 -6.98 22.34
CA THR A 221 -2.43 -7.23 23.03
C THR A 221 -1.34 -7.40 21.98
N PRO A 222 -0.62 -6.32 21.58
CA PRO A 222 0.69 -6.53 20.99
C PRO A 222 1.48 -7.46 21.92
N PRO A 223 2.41 -8.29 21.42
CA PRO A 223 3.27 -9.08 22.29
C PRO A 223 4.23 -8.14 23.03
N ASN A 224 3.72 -7.39 24.00
CA ASN A 224 4.41 -6.93 25.19
C ASN A 224 4.67 -8.17 26.04
N SER A 225 5.33 -9.16 25.45
CA SER A 225 5.77 -10.34 26.13
C SER A 225 6.92 -9.86 27.02
N PRO A 226 6.74 -9.75 28.35
CA PRO A 226 7.82 -9.34 29.23
C PRO A 226 9.04 -10.25 29.06
N TRP A 227 8.85 -11.45 28.50
CA TRP A 227 9.89 -12.39 28.14
C TRP A 227 10.93 -11.84 27.17
N VAL A 228 10.59 -10.96 26.22
CA VAL A 228 11.60 -10.37 25.33
C VAL A 228 12.48 -9.42 26.13
N PHE A 229 11.90 -8.55 26.95
CA PHE A 229 12.67 -7.66 27.84
C PHE A 229 13.53 -8.47 28.82
N VAL A 230 12.95 -9.48 29.48
CA VAL A 230 13.66 -10.37 30.41
C VAL A 230 14.80 -11.12 29.69
N ALA A 231 14.57 -11.63 28.48
CA ALA A 231 15.60 -12.33 27.70
C ALA A 231 16.76 -11.40 27.32
N THR A 232 16.46 -10.18 26.86
CA THR A 232 17.49 -9.21 26.48
C THR A 232 18.32 -8.77 27.69
N TYR A 233 17.68 -8.49 28.83
CA TYR A 233 18.38 -8.12 30.06
C TYR A 233 19.19 -9.29 30.65
N ALA A 234 18.66 -10.52 30.59
CA ALA A 234 19.39 -11.71 31.00
C ALA A 234 20.63 -11.94 30.12
N ALA A 235 20.50 -11.79 28.80
CA ALA A 235 21.62 -11.89 27.86
C ALA A 235 22.69 -10.80 28.11
N MET A 236 22.27 -9.55 28.31
CA MET A 236 23.20 -8.45 28.63
C MET A 236 23.93 -8.68 29.96
N THR A 237 23.21 -9.12 31.00
CA THR A 237 23.79 -9.36 32.32
C THR A 237 24.79 -10.51 32.29
N THR A 238 24.45 -11.61 31.63
CA THR A 238 25.36 -12.77 31.48
C THR A 238 26.61 -12.39 30.68
N MET A 239 26.47 -11.61 29.61
CA MET A 239 27.60 -11.11 28.84
C MET A 239 28.53 -10.22 29.68
N LEU A 240 27.97 -9.30 30.48
CA LEU A 240 28.74 -8.46 31.39
C LEU A 240 29.47 -9.28 32.48
N CYS A 241 28.82 -10.29 33.05
CA CYS A 241 29.45 -11.20 34.01
C CYS A 241 30.62 -11.98 33.37
N LEU A 242 30.44 -12.50 32.15
CA LEU A 242 31.50 -13.22 31.44
C LEU A 242 32.69 -12.30 31.11
N CYS A 243 32.44 -11.07 30.69
CA CYS A 243 33.47 -10.05 30.47
C CYS A 243 34.21 -9.69 31.77
N GLY A 244 33.48 -9.54 32.88
CA GLY A 244 34.08 -9.28 34.19
C GLY A 244 34.97 -10.42 34.68
N VAL A 245 34.49 -11.67 34.59
CA VAL A 245 35.27 -12.85 35.01
C VAL A 245 36.50 -13.03 34.14
N SER A 246 36.36 -12.95 32.81
CA SER A 246 37.50 -13.05 31.89
C SER A 246 38.53 -11.95 32.11
N GLY A 247 38.09 -10.70 32.32
CA GLY A 247 38.96 -9.57 32.68
C GLY A 247 39.73 -9.82 33.99
N CYS A 248 39.04 -10.27 35.04
CA CYS A 248 39.66 -10.62 36.32
C CYS A 248 40.68 -11.78 36.17
N CYS A 249 40.35 -12.82 35.38
CA CYS A 249 41.25 -13.93 35.12
C CYS A 249 42.51 -13.50 34.36
N VAL A 250 42.38 -12.65 33.34
CA VAL A 250 43.52 -12.09 32.58
C VAL A 250 44.36 -11.19 33.48
N TYR A 251 43.75 -10.29 34.25
CA TYR A 251 44.46 -9.42 35.19
C TYR A 251 45.23 -10.21 36.25
N TYR A 252 44.60 -11.24 36.83
CA TYR A 252 45.24 -12.12 37.80
C TYR A 252 46.42 -12.89 37.20
N ARG A 253 46.27 -13.41 35.97
CA ARG A 253 47.37 -14.07 35.23
C ARG A 253 48.54 -13.12 34.98
N VAL A 254 48.28 -11.90 34.51
CA VAL A 254 49.32 -10.88 34.27
C VAL A 254 50.00 -10.46 35.56
N ARG A 255 49.25 -10.30 36.65
CA ARG A 255 49.83 -9.95 37.95
C ARG A 255 50.71 -11.08 38.49
N ARG A 256 50.27 -12.33 38.37
CA ARG A 256 51.04 -13.50 38.80
C ARG A 256 52.31 -13.69 37.99
N SER A 257 52.28 -13.48 36.66
CA SER A 257 53.49 -13.58 35.83
C SER A 257 54.53 -12.50 36.16
N LYS A 258 54.09 -11.30 36.58
CA LYS A 258 54.99 -10.25 37.08
C LYS A 258 55.56 -10.55 38.47
N ALA A 259 54.78 -11.19 39.34
CA ALA A 259 55.20 -11.49 40.70
C ALA A 259 56.19 -12.66 40.79
N ASP A 260 56.17 -13.58 39.83
CA ASP A 260 56.95 -14.81 39.89
C ASP A 260 57.62 -15.15 38.54
N PRO A 261 58.73 -14.46 38.17
CA PRO A 261 59.34 -14.56 36.85
C PRO A 261 59.96 -15.95 36.55
N GLN A 262 60.18 -16.80 37.55
CA GLN A 262 60.72 -18.15 37.34
C GLN A 262 59.69 -19.14 36.74
N LEU A 263 58.38 -18.87 36.89
CA LEU A 263 57.31 -19.71 36.32
C LEU A 263 57.06 -19.46 34.82
N SER A 264 57.50 -18.31 34.26
CA SER A 264 57.27 -18.00 32.84
C SER A 264 58.17 -18.79 31.89
N VAL A 265 59.37 -19.18 32.37
CA VAL A 265 60.33 -19.99 31.62
C VAL A 265 59.84 -21.43 31.45
N ALA A 266 59.05 -21.94 32.42
CA ALA A 266 58.54 -23.30 32.40
C ALA A 266 57.31 -23.50 31.48
N SER A 267 56.61 -22.44 31.05
CA SER A 267 55.44 -22.56 30.15
C SER A 267 55.78 -22.40 28.65
N GLN A 268 57.05 -22.19 28.33
CA GLN A 268 57.55 -22.07 26.95
C GLN A 268 58.39 -23.29 26.49
N ALA A 269 58.66 -24.23 27.40
CA ALA A 269 59.23 -25.54 27.11
C ALA A 269 58.11 -26.57 26.93
#